data_AF-C6XPG8-F1
#
_entry.id   AF-C6XPG8-F1
#
_cell.length_a   1.000
_cell.length_b   1.000
_cell.length_c   1.000
_cell.angle_alpha   90.00
_cell.angle_beta   90.00
_cell.angle_gamma   90.00
#
_symmetry.space_group_name_H-M   'P 1'
#
loop_
_entity.id
_entity.type
_entity.pdbx_description
1 polymer ?
#
loop_
_entity_poly.entity_id
_entity_poly.type
_entity_poly.pdbx_seq_one_letter_code
_entity_poly.pdbx_strand_id
1 'polypeptide(L)'
;MFQRTWAFVIVAMLATSVSHAQASETTAEELARCLVRHSDEEIELVMKDFLVNALLENKIEAQSDALKLGMSMSQMAMNGCGLSKVDLQKPVFTSAAELYGNIVGKRIMAKAMSNIGME
;
A
#
# COMPACT_ATOMS: atom_id res chain seq x y z
N MET A 1 -11.42 66.87 38.83
CA MET A 1 -10.86 66.92 37.45
C MET A 1 -10.27 65.54 37.19
N PHE A 2 -11.01 64.69 36.47
CA PHE A 2 -10.63 64.10 35.16
C PHE A 2 -9.37 63.20 35.26
N GLN A 3 -9.35 61.91 34.88
CA GLN A 3 -10.18 61.17 33.93
C GLN A 3 -9.91 59.67 34.10
N ARG A 4 -10.97 58.85 34.17
CA ARG A 4 -10.95 57.41 33.92
C ARG A 4 -10.70 57.19 32.43
N THR A 5 -9.72 56.36 32.06
CA THR A 5 -9.71 55.68 30.76
C THR A 5 -9.11 54.29 30.91
N TRP A 6 -9.94 53.31 30.57
CA TRP A 6 -9.63 51.91 30.44
C TRP A 6 -8.90 51.71 29.11
N ALA A 7 -7.87 50.86 29.05
CA ALA A 7 -7.39 50.29 27.80
C ALA A 7 -6.80 48.91 28.06
N PHE A 8 -7.66 47.90 27.92
CA PHE A 8 -7.25 46.54 27.60
C PHE A 8 -6.55 46.56 26.24
N VAL A 9 -5.35 46.00 26.14
CA VAL A 9 -4.77 45.59 24.86
C VAL A 9 -4.33 44.13 25.00
N ILE A 10 -5.22 43.24 24.57
CA ILE A 10 -4.94 41.83 24.35
C ILE A 10 -4.22 41.75 23.00
N VAL A 11 -2.91 41.52 23.00
CA VAL A 11 -2.19 41.15 21.77
C VAL A 11 -2.22 39.64 21.65
N ALA A 12 -3.22 39.14 20.91
CA ALA A 12 -3.22 37.78 20.40
C ALA A 12 -2.14 37.68 19.31
N MET A 13 -0.96 37.15 19.65
CA MET A 13 -0.02 36.67 18.64
C MET A 13 -0.59 35.39 18.04
N LEU A 14 -1.30 35.54 16.92
CA LEU A 14 -1.59 34.47 15.98
C LEU A 14 -0.25 33.96 15.43
N ALA A 15 0.34 32.98 16.10
CA ALA A 15 1.33 32.10 15.50
C ALA A 15 0.60 31.26 14.44
N THR A 16 0.49 31.78 13.23
CA THR A 16 0.10 30.98 12.07
C THR A 16 1.24 30.02 11.79
N SER A 17 1.20 28.85 12.41
CA SER A 17 1.97 27.69 11.99
C SER A 17 1.46 27.27 10.61
N VAL A 18 2.06 27.83 9.57
CA VAL A 18 1.95 27.28 8.22
C VAL A 18 2.75 25.98 8.24
N SER A 19 2.10 24.91 8.69
CA SER A 19 2.58 23.55 8.44
C SER A 19 2.51 23.35 6.93
N HIS A 20 3.61 23.61 6.24
CA HIS A 20 3.85 23.04 4.92
C HIS A 20 3.96 21.53 5.16
N ALA A 21 2.82 20.84 5.11
CA ALA A 21 2.79 19.40 4.94
C ALA A 21 3.43 19.13 3.58
N GLN A 22 4.75 18.89 3.57
CA GLN A 22 5.39 18.24 2.45
C GLN A 22 4.69 16.89 2.31
N ALA A 23 3.87 16.74 1.28
CA ALA A 23 3.36 15.44 0.88
C ALA A 23 4.60 14.59 0.56
N SER A 24 5.01 13.76 1.52
CA SER A 24 6.04 12.76 1.31
C SER A 24 5.63 11.94 0.10
N GLU A 25 6.46 11.89 -0.94
CA GLU A 25 6.22 10.96 -2.04
C GLU A 25 6.17 9.55 -1.45
N THR A 26 5.07 8.83 -1.69
CA THR A 26 4.90 7.46 -1.21
C THR A 26 5.99 6.58 -1.80
N THR A 27 6.81 5.96 -0.95
CA THR A 27 7.86 5.02 -1.38
C THR A 27 7.27 3.69 -1.83
N ALA A 28 8.05 2.90 -2.59
CA ALA A 28 7.63 1.57 -3.02
C ALA A 28 7.39 0.63 -1.83
N GLU A 29 8.21 0.72 -0.79
CA GLU A 29 8.09 -0.06 0.44
C GLU A 29 6.84 0.31 1.26
N GLU A 30 6.51 1.59 1.35
CA GLU A 30 5.27 2.05 1.99
C GLU A 30 4.04 1.58 1.24
N LEU A 31 4.06 1.68 -0.09
CA LEU A 31 2.98 1.21 -0.94
C LEU A 31 2.83 -0.32 -0.87
N ALA A 32 3.93 -1.08 -0.95
CA ALA A 32 3.90 -2.54 -0.81
C ALA A 32 3.32 -2.96 0.55
N ARG A 33 3.73 -2.31 1.65
CA ARG A 33 3.14 -2.55 2.97
C ARG A 33 1.66 -2.20 3.02
N CYS A 34 1.24 -1.14 2.34
CA CYS A 34 -0.18 -0.82 2.22
C CYS A 34 -0.96 -1.91 1.48
N LEU A 35 -0.47 -2.36 0.32
CA LEU A 35 -1.08 -3.46 -0.43
C LEU A 35 -1.21 -4.72 0.43
N VAL A 36 -0.17 -5.09 1.20
CA VAL A 36 -0.22 -6.24 2.11
C VAL A 36 -1.31 -6.08 3.18
N ARG A 37 -1.55 -4.87 3.71
CA ARG A 37 -2.61 -4.63 4.70
C ARG A 37 -4.02 -4.75 4.12
N HIS A 38 -4.17 -4.49 2.82
CA HIS A 38 -5.45 -4.59 2.10
C HIS A 38 -5.64 -5.91 1.38
N SER A 39 -4.64 -6.81 1.40
CA SER A 39 -4.77 -8.16 0.87
C SER A 39 -5.59 -9.02 1.82
N ASP A 40 -6.61 -9.67 1.28
CA ASP A 40 -7.44 -10.64 1.97
C ASP A 40 -7.07 -12.08 1.57
N GLU A 41 -7.86 -13.04 2.06
CA GLU A 41 -7.66 -14.47 1.78
C GLU A 41 -7.91 -14.81 0.31
N GLU A 42 -8.83 -14.12 -0.37
CA GLU A 42 -9.13 -14.37 -1.79
C GLU A 42 -7.92 -13.99 -2.66
N ILE A 43 -7.31 -12.84 -2.39
CA ILE A 43 -6.10 -12.41 -3.09
C ILE A 43 -4.92 -13.34 -2.78
N GLU A 44 -4.80 -13.84 -1.55
CA GLU A 44 -3.79 -14.83 -1.18
C GLU A 44 -4.00 -16.17 -1.93
N LEU A 45 -5.25 -16.59 -2.16
CA LEU A 45 -5.58 -17.76 -2.97
C LEU A 45 -5.15 -17.56 -4.43
N VAL A 46 -5.45 -16.41 -5.03
CA VAL A 46 -5.00 -16.09 -6.40
C VAL A 46 -3.48 -16.12 -6.51
N MET A 47 -2.75 -15.62 -5.50
CA MET A 47 -1.29 -15.71 -5.46
C MET A 47 -0.81 -17.18 -5.36
N LYS A 48 -1.49 -18.04 -4.60
CA LYS A 48 -1.16 -19.48 -4.53
C LYS A 48 -1.37 -20.15 -5.88
N ASP A 49 -2.51 -19.91 -6.52
CA ASP A 49 -2.83 -20.48 -7.83
C ASP A 49 -1.80 -20.05 -8.87
N PHE A 50 -1.44 -18.75 -8.88
CA PHE A 50 -0.36 -18.24 -9.70
C PHE A 50 0.96 -18.99 -9.46
N LEU A 51 1.40 -19.13 -8.21
CA LEU A 51 2.65 -19.80 -7.86
C LEU A 51 2.63 -21.28 -8.28
N VAL A 52 1.54 -21.99 -8.00
CA VAL A 52 1.39 -23.41 -8.36
C VAL A 52 1.40 -23.59 -9.87
N ASN A 53 0.60 -22.81 -10.60
CA ASN A 53 0.54 -22.89 -12.05
C ASN A 53 1.88 -22.49 -12.70
N ALA A 54 2.58 -21.49 -12.16
CA ALA A 54 3.91 -21.12 -12.62
C ALA A 54 4.94 -22.23 -12.38
N LEU A 55 4.92 -22.87 -11.21
CA LEU A 55 5.84 -23.98 -10.87
C LEU A 55 5.56 -25.25 -11.69
N LEU A 56 4.30 -25.51 -12.05
CA LEU A 56 3.89 -26.61 -12.91
C LEU A 56 4.05 -26.29 -14.42
N GLU A 57 4.56 -25.12 -14.77
CA GLU A 57 4.71 -24.64 -16.14
C GLU A 57 3.39 -24.55 -16.94
N ASN A 58 2.26 -24.43 -16.24
CA ASN A 58 0.93 -24.19 -16.81
C ASN A 58 0.80 -22.73 -17.28
N LYS A 59 1.43 -22.41 -18.41
CA LYS A 59 1.64 -21.03 -18.85
C LYS A 59 0.36 -20.21 -19.03
N ILE A 60 -0.72 -20.83 -19.51
CA ILE A 60 -1.98 -20.12 -19.80
C ILE A 60 -2.66 -19.74 -18.47
N GLU A 61 -2.74 -20.70 -17.55
CA GLU A 61 -3.31 -20.53 -16.23
C GLU A 61 -2.48 -19.56 -15.40
N ALA A 62 -1.15 -19.69 -15.40
CA ALA A 62 -0.25 -18.76 -14.72
C ALA A 62 -0.39 -17.31 -15.23
N GLN A 63 -0.55 -17.11 -16.54
CA GLN A 63 -0.80 -15.77 -17.10
C GLN A 63 -2.17 -15.23 -16.69
N SER A 64 -3.20 -16.08 -16.68
CA SER A 64 -4.54 -15.71 -16.20
C SER A 64 -4.51 -15.28 -14.74
N ASP A 65 -3.83 -16.05 -13.88
CA ASP A 65 -3.72 -15.75 -12.45
C ASP A 65 -2.85 -14.51 -12.19
N ALA A 66 -1.78 -14.31 -12.97
CA ALA A 66 -0.98 -13.08 -12.92
C ALA A 66 -1.82 -11.84 -13.30
N LEU A 67 -2.70 -11.94 -14.28
CA LEU A 67 -3.60 -10.86 -14.66
C LEU A 67 -4.61 -10.56 -13.54
N LYS A 68 -5.22 -11.59 -12.94
CA LYS A 68 -6.12 -11.43 -11.78
C LYS A 68 -5.40 -10.74 -10.63
N LEU A 69 -4.19 -11.18 -10.31
CA LEU A 69 -3.37 -10.59 -9.26
C LEU A 69 -3.06 -9.12 -9.54
N GLY A 70 -2.65 -8.77 -10.76
CA GLY A 70 -2.40 -7.39 -11.17
C GLY A 70 -3.65 -6.51 -11.07
N MET A 71 -4.83 -7.03 -11.42
CA MET A 71 -6.10 -6.32 -11.24
C MET A 71 -6.43 -6.09 -9.77
N SER A 72 -6.28 -7.12 -8.91
CA SER A 72 -6.51 -6.98 -7.46
C SER A 72 -5.55 -5.97 -6.84
N MET A 73 -4.27 -6.00 -7.20
CA MET A 73 -3.28 -5.04 -6.71
C MET A 73 -3.58 -3.61 -7.15
N SER A 74 -4.04 -3.43 -8.38
CA SER A 74 -4.49 -2.12 -8.88
C SER A 74 -5.70 -1.61 -8.10
N GLN A 75 -6.68 -2.48 -7.82
CA GLN A 75 -7.86 -2.13 -7.02
C GLN A 75 -7.48 -1.80 -5.57
N MET A 76 -6.62 -2.59 -4.93
CA MET A 76 -6.10 -2.29 -3.59
C MET A 76 -5.35 -0.97 -3.56
N ALA A 77 -4.49 -0.71 -4.55
CA ALA A 77 -3.76 0.55 -4.65
C ALA A 77 -4.71 1.75 -4.71
N MET A 78 -5.76 1.66 -5.54
CA MET A 78 -6.69 2.76 -5.74
C MET A 78 -7.65 2.95 -4.56
N ASN A 79 -8.26 1.87 -4.09
CA ASN A 79 -9.34 1.93 -3.10
C ASN A 79 -8.83 1.90 -1.65
N GLY A 80 -7.64 1.31 -1.41
CA GLY A 80 -7.05 1.15 -0.09
C GLY A 80 -5.81 2.02 0.16
N CYS A 81 -5.01 2.28 -0.87
CA CYS A 81 -3.72 3.00 -0.73
C CYS A 81 -3.70 4.40 -1.30
N GLY A 82 -4.83 4.90 -1.82
CA GLY A 82 -5.00 6.28 -2.26
C GLY A 82 -4.29 6.62 -3.58
N LEU A 83 -3.93 5.62 -4.39
CA LEU A 83 -3.36 5.87 -5.72
C LEU A 83 -4.46 6.24 -6.72
N SER A 84 -4.16 7.19 -7.60
CA SER A 84 -4.97 7.44 -8.78
C SER A 84 -4.64 6.43 -9.89
N LYS A 85 -5.48 6.37 -10.93
CA LYS A 85 -5.21 5.57 -12.13
C LYS A 85 -3.91 5.96 -12.83
N VAL A 86 -3.49 7.23 -12.73
CA VAL A 86 -2.23 7.70 -13.32
C VAL A 86 -1.03 7.19 -12.52
N ASP A 87 -1.17 7.04 -11.21
CA ASP A 87 -0.09 6.55 -10.35
C ASP A 87 0.23 5.07 -10.61
N LEU A 88 -0.73 4.28 -11.09
CA LEU A 88 -0.50 2.87 -11.47
C LEU A 88 0.49 2.71 -12.63
N GLN A 89 0.72 3.75 -13.42
CA GLN A 89 1.68 3.74 -14.53
C GLN A 89 3.07 4.20 -14.09
N LYS A 90 3.21 4.67 -12.84
CA LYS A 90 4.50 5.14 -12.32
C LYS A 90 5.36 3.94 -11.90
N PRO A 91 6.69 4.03 -12.07
CA PRO A 91 7.62 2.97 -11.66
C PRO A 91 7.46 2.53 -10.20
N VAL A 92 7.07 3.46 -9.32
CA VAL A 92 6.85 3.18 -7.89
C VAL A 92 5.79 2.11 -7.66
N PHE A 93 4.74 2.05 -8.50
CA PHE A 93 3.71 1.02 -8.39
C PHE A 93 4.25 -0.34 -8.81
N THR A 94 5.03 -0.41 -9.90
CA THR A 94 5.69 -1.64 -10.34
C THR A 94 6.66 -2.17 -9.28
N SER A 95 7.52 -1.31 -8.72
CA SER A 95 8.43 -1.71 -7.64
C SER A 95 7.68 -2.16 -6.39
N ALA A 96 6.61 -1.46 -6.01
CA ALA A 96 5.76 -1.88 -4.90
C ALA A 96 5.07 -3.22 -5.17
N ALA A 97 4.70 -3.49 -6.42
CA ALA A 97 4.06 -4.73 -6.82
C ALA A 97 5.00 -5.93 -6.70
N GLU A 98 6.26 -5.77 -7.11
CA GLU A 98 7.31 -6.79 -6.92
C GLU A 98 7.59 -7.06 -5.44
N LEU A 99 7.72 -5.99 -4.63
CA LEU A 99 7.89 -6.11 -3.19
C LEU A 99 6.71 -6.80 -2.52
N TYR A 100 5.48 -6.44 -2.89
CA TYR A 100 4.26 -7.11 -2.46
C TYR A 100 4.29 -8.60 -2.77
N GLY A 101 4.59 -8.97 -4.03
CA GLY A 101 4.68 -10.36 -4.46
C GLY A 101 5.70 -11.16 -3.66
N ASN A 102 6.87 -10.57 -3.38
CA ASN A 102 7.89 -11.17 -2.53
C ASN A 102 7.43 -11.38 -1.08
N ILE A 103 6.75 -10.40 -0.48
CA ILE A 103 6.26 -10.49 0.90
C ILE A 103 5.20 -11.59 1.02
N VAL A 104 4.20 -11.57 0.14
CA VAL A 104 3.10 -12.53 0.18
C VAL A 104 3.58 -13.92 -0.22
N GLY A 105 4.42 -14.04 -1.25
CA GLY A 105 5.01 -15.32 -1.66
C GLY A 105 5.84 -15.98 -0.55
N LYS A 106 6.68 -15.21 0.17
CA LYS A 106 7.41 -15.72 1.34
C LYS A 106 6.47 -16.21 2.44
N ARG A 107 5.40 -15.46 2.74
CA ARG A 107 4.38 -15.86 3.72
C ARG A 107 3.70 -17.17 3.33
N ILE A 108 3.29 -17.30 2.06
CA ILE A 108 2.67 -18.52 1.53
C ILE A 108 3.61 -19.71 1.67
N MET A 109 4.87 -19.55 1.26
CA MET A 109 5.87 -20.62 1.36
C MET A 109 6.12 -21.01 2.82
N ALA A 110 6.30 -20.04 3.73
CA ALA A 110 6.47 -20.33 5.15
C ALA A 110 5.27 -21.11 5.73
N LYS A 111 4.05 -20.73 5.36
CA LYS A 111 2.83 -21.44 5.75
C LYS A 111 2.78 -22.86 5.18
N ALA A 112 3.20 -23.05 3.92
CA ALA A 112 3.26 -24.37 3.30
C ALA A 112 4.27 -25.30 4.00
N MET A 113 5.44 -24.77 4.36
CA MET A 113 6.49 -25.50 5.09
C MET A 113 6.03 -25.90 6.50
N SER A 114 5.41 -24.96 7.23
CA SER A 114 4.82 -25.23 8.54
C SER A 114 3.75 -26.33 8.48
N ASN A 115 2.90 -26.34 7.43
CA ASN A 115 1.86 -27.36 7.25
C ASN A 115 2.41 -28.79 7.06
N ILE A 116 3.69 -28.95 6.69
CA ILE A 116 4.35 -30.26 6.55
C ILE A 116 5.36 -30.55 7.68
N GLY A 117 5.35 -29.74 8.74
CA GLY A 117 6.23 -29.91 9.91
C GLY A 117 7.68 -29.49 9.68
N MET A 118 7.93 -28.62 8.70
CA MET A 118 9.23 -28.03 8.42
C MET A 118 9.19 -26.55 8.84
N GLU A 119 9.73 -26.24 10.03
CA GLU A 119 9.88 -24.88 10.56
C GLU A 119 11.25 -24.28 10.25
#